data_AF-A0A4R0TXI8-F1
#
_entry.id   AF-A0A4R0TXI8-F1
#
_cell.length_a   1.000
_cell.length_b   1.000
_cell.length_c   1.000
_cell.angle_alpha   90.00
_cell.angle_beta   90.00
_cell.angle_gamma   90.00
#
_symmetry.space_group_name_H-M   'P 1'
#
loop_
_entity.id
_entity.type
_entity.pdbx_description
1 polymer ?
#
loop_
_entity_poly.entity_id
_entity_poly.type
_entity_poly.pdbx_seq_one_letter_code
_entity_poly.pdbx_strand_id
1 'polypeptide(L)' 'MEGLFISPKFFAELEKTRNLSHSAFVAACGLTEQRYEELANGGTPTVMEVINIVTSFQLTDGVPVMPLTQKLVA' A
#
# COMPACT_ATOMS: atom_id res chain seq x y z
N MET A 1 5.06 -13.63 -3.38
CA MET A 1 4.86 -12.34 -4.08
C MET A 1 6.19 -11.67 -4.36
N GLU A 2 7.23 -12.43 -4.73
CA GLU A 2 8.54 -11.81 -4.96
C GLU A 2 8.50 -10.92 -6.20
N GLY A 3 9.11 -9.74 -6.11
CA GLY A 3 9.16 -8.78 -7.21
C GLY A 3 7.84 -8.08 -7.49
N LEU A 4 6.94 -7.94 -6.51
CA LEU A 4 5.78 -7.05 -6.59
C LEU A 4 5.95 -5.86 -5.64
N PHE A 5 5.32 -4.72 -5.95
CA PHE A 5 5.20 -3.57 -5.07
C PHE A 5 3.80 -2.95 -5.20
N ILE A 6 3.34 -2.25 -4.15
CA ILE A 6 2.09 -1.48 -4.20
C ILE A 6 2.37 -0.20 -4.97
N SER A 7 1.47 0.20 -5.87
CA SER A 7 1.63 1.47 -6.59
C SER A 7 1.83 2.64 -5.61
N PRO A 8 2.92 3.42 -5.70
CA PRO A 8 3.21 4.49 -4.73
C PRO A 8 2.11 5.55 -4.66
N LYS A 9 1.41 5.77 -5.79
CA LYS A 9 0.29 6.71 -5.86
C LYS A 9 -0.95 6.21 -5.11
N PHE A 10 -1.11 4.89 -4.99
CA PHE A 10 -2.29 4.29 -4.38
C PHE A 10 -2.45 4.70 -2.91
N PHE A 11 -1.38 4.67 -2.12
CA PHE A 11 -1.47 5.08 -0.72
C PHE A 11 -1.84 6.55 -0.57
N ALA A 12 -1.17 7.44 -1.30
CA ALA A 12 -1.47 8.87 -1.25
C ALA A 12 -2.91 9.19 -1.71
N GLU A 13 -3.39 8.51 -2.76
CA GLU A 13 -4.76 8.67 -3.26
C GLU A 13 -5.79 8.11 -2.27
N LEU A 14 -5.51 6.95 -1.67
CA LEU A 14 -6.40 6.32 -0.70
C LEU A 14 -6.49 7.12 0.59
N GLU A 15 -5.36 7.59 1.13
CA GLU A 15 -5.30 8.45 2.31
C GLU A 15 -6.14 9.72 2.10
N LYS A 16 -5.92 10.40 0.96
CA LYS A 16 -6.68 11.60 0.59
C LYS A 16 -8.17 11.33 0.41
N THR A 17 -8.53 10.24 -0.26
CA THR A 17 -9.93 9.86 -0.52
C THR A 17 -10.68 9.54 0.77
N ARG A 18 -9.99 8.95 1.75
CA ARG A 18 -10.56 8.59 3.05
C ARG A 18 -10.50 9.72 4.07
N ASN A 19 -9.83 10.83 3.73
CA ASN A 19 -9.68 12.02 4.57
C ASN A 19 -9.15 11.69 5.98
N LEU A 20 -8.15 10.83 6.03
CA LEU A 20 -7.48 10.43 7.27
C LEU A 20 -6.21 11.25 7.47
N SER A 21 -5.80 11.43 8.73
CA SER A 21 -4.43 11.84 9.00
C SER A 21 -3.49 10.68 8.66
N HIS A 22 -2.26 11.01 8.26
CA HIS A 22 -1.22 10.02 7.95
C HIS A 22 -1.09 8.92 9.01
N SER A 23 -1.02 9.31 10.29
CA SER A 23 -0.95 8.35 11.41
C SER A 23 -2.17 7.42 11.52
N ALA A 24 -3.36 7.94 11.26
CA ALA A 24 -4.60 7.15 11.27
C ALA A 24 -4.67 6.23 10.05
N PHE A 25 -4.17 6.68 8.91
CA PHE A 25 -4.07 5.89 7.69
C PHE A 25 -3.12 4.71 7.87
N VAL A 26 -1.89 4.95 8.33
CA VAL A 26 -0.88 3.91 8.60
C VAL A 26 -1.42 2.86 9.59
N ALA A 27 -2.06 3.32 10.67
CA ALA A 27 -2.72 2.45 11.63
C ALA A 27 -3.87 1.64 11.01
N ALA A 28 -4.71 2.26 10.17
CA ALA A 28 -5.80 1.58 9.48
C ALA A 28 -5.30 0.52 8.48
N CYS A 29 -4.16 0.74 7.83
CA CYS A 29 -3.48 -0.28 7.01
C CYS A 29 -2.94 -1.46 7.85
N GLY A 30 -2.88 -1.33 9.18
CA GLY A 30 -2.26 -2.31 10.06
C GLY A 30 -0.74 -2.35 9.93
N LEU A 31 -0.12 -1.21 9.61
CA LEU A 31 1.31 -1.08 9.37
C LEU A 31 1.98 -0.27 10.48
N THR A 32 3.30 -0.43 10.60
CA THR A 32 4.16 0.53 11.29
C THR A 32 4.57 1.63 10.32
N GLU A 33 5.02 2.77 10.85
CA GLU A 33 5.53 3.88 10.01
C GLU A 33 6.69 3.42 9.11
N GLN A 34 7.67 2.74 9.69
CA GLN A 34 8.78 2.17 8.93
C GLN A 34 8.29 1.25 7.81
N ARG A 35 7.31 0.38 8.10
CA ARG A 35 6.81 -0.56 7.09
C ARG A 35 6.00 0.15 6.00
N TYR A 36 5.26 1.19 6.36
CA TYR A 36 4.61 2.06 5.39
C TYR A 36 5.64 2.70 4.45
N GLU A 37 6.72 3.28 4.98
CA GLU A 37 7.78 3.88 4.16
C GLU A 37 8.45 2.85 3.24
N GLU A 38 8.74 1.64 3.75
CA GLU A 38 9.27 0.56 2.94
C GLU A 38 8.35 0.24 1.75
N LEU A 39 7.05 0.05 2.00
CA LEU A 39 6.08 -0.26 0.95
C LEU A 39 5.87 0.91 -0.03
N ALA A 40 5.80 2.15 0.46
CA ALA A 40 5.69 3.36 -0.35
C ALA A 40 6.92 3.54 -1.26
N ASN A 41 8.10 3.14 -0.78
CA ASN A 41 9.34 3.13 -1.55
C ASN A 41 9.48 1.89 -2.45
N GLY A 42 8.43 1.10 -2.64
CA GLY A 42 8.41 -0.05 -3.54
C GLY A 42 8.89 -1.35 -2.91
N GLY A 43 8.89 -1.43 -1.58
CA GLY A 43 9.08 -2.68 -0.84
C GLY A 43 7.99 -3.68 -1.18
N THR A 44 8.36 -4.97 -1.14
CA THR A 44 7.44 -6.04 -1.49
C THR A 44 6.42 -6.26 -0.38
N PRO A 45 5.10 -6.16 -0.67
CA PRO A 45 4.07 -6.44 0.30
C PRO A 45 3.96 -7.94 0.56
N THR A 46 3.54 -8.29 1.76
CA THR A 46 3.09 -9.63 2.12
C THR A 46 1.61 -9.79 1.82
N VAL A 47 1.15 -11.04 1.73
CA VAL A 47 -0.28 -11.32 1.43
C VAL A 47 -1.16 -10.75 2.54
N MET A 48 -0.71 -10.85 3.78
CA MET A 48 -1.43 -10.34 4.94
C MET A 48 -1.57 -8.81 4.90
N GLU A 49 -0.52 -8.08 4.51
CA GLU A 49 -0.58 -6.61 4.37
C GLU A 49 -1.61 -6.19 3.33
N VAL A 50 -1.64 -6.88 2.17
CA VAL A 50 -2.65 -6.62 1.14
C VAL A 50 -4.05 -6.90 1.66
N ILE A 51 -4.27 -8.04 2.33
CA ILE A 51 -5.58 -8.41 2.90
C ILE A 51 -6.03 -7.37 3.94
N ASN A 52 -5.13 -6.94 4.81
CA ASN A 52 -5.43 -5.94 5.85
C ASN A 52 -5.86 -4.62 5.21
N ILE A 53 -5.13 -4.12 4.21
CA ILE A 53 -5.50 -2.89 3.50
C ILE A 53 -6.87 -3.03 2.83
N VAL A 54 -7.11 -4.13 2.10
CA VAL A 54 -8.41 -4.39 1.46
C VAL A 54 -9.55 -4.41 2.47
N THR A 55 -9.36 -5.11 3.59
CA THR A 55 -10.40 -5.29 4.61
C THR A 55 -10.68 -3.99 5.36
N SER A 56 -9.64 -3.27 5.80
CA SER A 56 -9.78 -2.02 6.54
C SER A 56 -10.46 -0.92 5.74
N PHE A 57 -10.20 -0.86 4.43
CA PHE A 57 -10.79 0.15 3.55
C PHE A 57 -11.98 -0.36 2.72
N GLN A 58 -12.40 -1.62 2.93
CA GLN A 58 -13.50 -2.27 2.20
C GLN A 58 -13.37 -2.10 0.68
N LEU A 59 -12.16 -2.35 0.15
CA LEU A 59 -11.86 -2.15 -1.26
C LEU A 59 -12.51 -3.25 -2.11
N THR A 60 -13.33 -2.85 -3.08
CA THR A 60 -14.01 -3.77 -3.99
C THR A 60 -13.08 -4.33 -5.06
N ASP A 61 -12.12 -3.52 -5.50
CA ASP A 61 -11.21 -3.84 -6.62
C ASP A 61 -9.81 -4.29 -6.16
N GLY A 62 -9.61 -4.40 -4.83
CA GLY A 62 -8.35 -4.81 -4.23
C GLY A 62 -7.30 -3.70 -4.14
N VAL A 63 -6.03 -4.10 -3.99
CA VAL A 63 -4.86 -3.21 -3.95
C VAL A 63 -4.07 -3.37 -5.24
N PRO A 64 -3.77 -2.29 -5.98
CA PRO A 64 -3.00 -2.36 -7.22
C PRO A 64 -1.54 -2.71 -6.91
N VAL A 65 -1.16 -3.95 -7.25
CA VAL A 65 0.22 -4.45 -7.18
C VAL A 65 0.86 -4.47 -8.57
N MET A 66 2.10 -4.01 -8.66
CA MET A 66 2.86 -3.89 -9.90
C MET A 66 4.16 -4.70 -9.81
N PRO A 67 4.66 -5.26 -10.92
CA PRO A 67 5.95 -5.93 -10.94
C PRO A 67 7.12 -4.95 -10.82
N LEU A 68 8.08 -5.25 -9.98
CA LEU A 68 9.24 -4.40 -9.63
C LEU A 68 10.10 -4.04 -10.85
N THR A 69 10.07 -4.86 -11.91
CA THR A 69 10.69 -4.58 -13.22
C THR A 69 10.17 -3.30 -13.87
N GLN A 70 8.93 -2.88 -13.59
CA GLN A 70 8.38 -1.61 -14.11
C GLN A 70 8.89 -0.38 -13.37
N LYS A 71 9.46 -0.52 -12.15
CA LYS A 71 10.06 0.59 -11.41
C LYS A 71 11.38 1.08 -12.03
N LEU A 72 12.06 0.23 -12.81
CA LEU A 72 13.34 0.56 -13.46
C LEU A 72 13.18 1.25 -14.82
N VAL A 73 11.96 1.33 -15.34
CA VAL A 73 11.66 1.87 -16.69
C VAL A 73 10.83 3.17 -16.62
N ALA A 74 10.34 3.55 -15.44
CA ALA A 74 9.47 4.71 -15.23
C ALA A 74 10.20 5.89 -14.58
#